data_AF-A0A380K845-F1
#
_entry.id   AF-A0A380K845-F1
#
_cell.length_a   1.000
_cell.length_b   1.000
_cell.length_c   1.000
_cell.angle_alpha   90.00
_cell.angle_beta   90.00
_cell.angle_gamma   90.00
#
_symmetry.space_group_name_H-M   'P 1'
#
loop_
_entity.id
_entity.type
_entity.pdbx_description
1 polymer ?
#
loop_
_entity_poly.entity_id
_entity_poly.type
_entity_poly.pdbx_seq_one_letter_code
_entity_poly.pdbx_strand_id
1 'polypeptide(L)'
;MHALGRLEDYRGATNLLARPYGALSRQYAKENTQEWQHLIETNGKQKADEICDFLLSKCSLSVISLPEERLGEAFQLFDSQNNRGKSLEPHDLLKAYHLRSIEKSCEKTVEKAVENWEKLVTDEHLPLKDLFDKHLFRLRRWTSGETGLTKSGCRNYLSFTNAFIDDFKGVDLNKNNQTYPYLRLYCLLEEAGRDFPQSLVMPIINGNYFFDYVQHAHKQFAKLIKTDTLFTSKSQEGGDEKGPSWLLDLARDSEVAELLKQKASKYERPKNLFYNILALFIDRFGEDALDKEVLEVLATWAYYPRKAKRIMDSTLANYAAGGTFQKKEVQKLFQVLNHSLTPSDFLQKINRDYFENITLKELIKEINT
;
A
#
# COMPACT_ATOMS: atom_id res chain seq x y z
N MET A 1 36.84 -15.37 13.55
CA MET A 1 38.00 -14.70 12.93
C MET A 1 38.68 -13.69 13.84
N HIS A 2 38.07 -12.54 14.17
CA HIS A 2 38.68 -11.53 15.06
C HIS A 2 39.10 -12.09 16.43
N ALA A 3 38.17 -12.78 17.13
CA ALA A 3 38.45 -13.40 18.43
C ALA A 3 39.48 -14.55 18.40
N LEU A 4 39.82 -15.05 17.21
CA LEU A 4 40.78 -16.13 16.97
C LEU A 4 42.12 -15.60 16.42
N GLY A 5 42.27 -14.28 16.27
CA GLY A 5 43.49 -13.67 15.71
C GLY A 5 43.70 -13.87 14.21
N ARG A 6 42.71 -14.41 13.49
CA ARG A 6 42.80 -14.77 12.05
C ARG A 6 42.22 -13.70 11.13
N LEU A 7 42.15 -12.44 11.57
CA LEU A 7 41.52 -11.39 10.78
C LEU A 7 42.34 -11.03 9.53
N GLU A 8 43.66 -11.02 9.68
CA GLU A 8 44.62 -10.65 8.61
C GLU A 8 44.65 -11.67 7.46
N ASP A 9 44.30 -12.92 7.76
CA ASP A 9 44.23 -14.01 6.77
C ASP A 9 43.10 -13.80 5.73
N TYR A 10 42.16 -12.88 5.98
CA TYR A 10 40.96 -12.70 5.16
C TYR A 10 40.70 -11.23 4.83
N ARG A 11 41.42 -10.72 3.81
CA ARG A 11 41.31 -9.32 3.34
C ARG A 11 39.87 -8.85 3.05
N GLY A 12 38.98 -9.77 2.65
CA GLY A 12 37.57 -9.46 2.42
C GLY A 12 36.81 -9.04 3.69
N ALA A 13 37.22 -9.53 4.86
CA ALA A 13 36.62 -9.15 6.15
C ALA A 13 36.94 -7.69 6.48
N THR A 14 38.17 -7.25 6.22
CA THR A 14 38.59 -5.85 6.41
C THR A 14 37.82 -4.91 5.48
N ASN A 15 37.61 -5.30 4.22
CA ASN A 15 36.82 -4.53 3.27
C ASN A 15 35.34 -4.42 3.68
N LEU A 16 34.77 -5.48 4.25
CA LEU A 16 33.42 -5.48 4.79
C LEU A 16 33.32 -4.50 5.96
N LEU A 17 34.21 -4.60 6.95
CA LEU A 17 34.18 -3.76 8.16
C LEU A 17 34.43 -2.27 7.88
N ALA A 18 35.10 -1.92 6.79
CA ALA A 18 35.39 -0.54 6.39
C ALA A 18 34.22 0.18 5.68
N ARG A 19 33.12 -0.51 5.37
CA ARG A 19 31.97 0.10 4.69
C ARG A 19 31.16 1.02 5.62
N PRO A 20 30.51 2.07 5.09
CA PRO A 20 29.59 2.88 5.87
C PRO A 20 28.32 2.06 6.19
N TYR A 21 28.01 1.92 7.47
CA TYR A 21 26.84 1.18 7.96
C TYR A 21 25.83 2.11 8.66
N GLY A 22 24.54 1.85 8.45
CA GLY A 22 23.46 2.52 9.16
C GLY A 22 23.49 2.27 10.67
N ALA A 23 22.77 3.08 11.45
CA ALA A 23 22.74 2.99 12.91
C ALA A 23 22.27 1.60 13.41
N LEU A 24 21.17 1.07 12.86
CA LEU A 24 20.66 -0.27 13.18
C LEU A 24 21.66 -1.38 12.84
N SER A 25 22.27 -1.33 11.64
CA SER A 25 23.27 -2.33 11.23
C SER A 25 24.48 -2.35 12.17
N ARG A 26 24.93 -1.17 12.64
CA ARG A 26 26.00 -1.06 13.63
C ARG A 26 25.59 -1.64 14.99
N GLN A 27 24.36 -1.39 15.42
CA GLN A 27 23.82 -1.95 16.65
C GLN A 27 23.79 -3.48 16.59
N TYR A 28 23.18 -4.06 15.54
CA TYR A 28 23.13 -5.51 15.38
C TYR A 28 24.52 -6.14 15.23
N ALA A 29 25.46 -5.47 14.54
CA ALA A 29 26.84 -5.96 14.45
C ALA A 29 27.52 -6.02 15.83
N LYS A 30 27.27 -5.02 16.69
CA LYS A 30 27.77 -5.00 18.07
C LYS A 30 27.16 -6.13 18.89
N GLU A 31 25.83 -6.27 18.88
CA GLU A 31 25.10 -7.32 19.61
C GLU A 31 25.58 -8.71 19.18
N ASN A 32 25.68 -8.97 17.88
CA ASN A 32 26.20 -10.22 17.34
C ASN A 32 27.65 -10.49 17.80
N THR A 33 28.50 -9.47 17.81
CA THR A 33 29.89 -9.62 18.26
C THR A 33 29.97 -10.00 19.74
N GLN A 34 29.15 -9.38 20.58
CA GLN A 34 29.06 -9.68 22.01
C GLN A 34 28.56 -11.12 22.25
N GLU A 35 27.53 -11.54 21.51
CA GLU A 35 27.02 -12.90 21.59
C GLU A 35 28.09 -13.92 21.19
N TRP A 36 28.81 -13.69 20.10
CA TRP A 36 29.92 -14.56 19.70
C TRP A 36 31.04 -14.60 20.74
N GLN A 37 31.36 -13.49 21.40
CA GLN A 37 32.33 -13.49 22.50
C GLN A 37 31.86 -14.36 23.67
N HIS A 38 30.61 -14.18 24.09
CA HIS A 38 30.01 -14.98 25.18
C HIS A 38 29.99 -16.48 24.86
N LEU A 39 29.64 -16.86 23.63
CA LEU A 39 29.66 -18.26 23.17
C LEU A 39 31.08 -18.84 23.18
N ILE A 40 32.09 -18.05 22.80
CA ILE A 40 33.49 -18.49 22.82
C ILE A 40 33.99 -18.68 24.27
N GLU A 41 33.61 -17.78 25.18
CA GLU A 41 33.94 -17.88 26.61
C GLU A 41 33.28 -19.10 27.26
N THR A 42 32.03 -19.38 26.91
CA THR A 42 31.25 -20.49 27.48
C THR A 42 31.67 -21.84 26.93
N ASN A 43 31.93 -21.95 25.63
CA ASN A 43 32.17 -23.23 24.94
C ASN A 43 33.65 -23.48 24.62
N GLY A 44 34.52 -22.52 24.91
CA GLY A 44 35.96 -22.59 24.70
C GLY A 44 36.41 -22.29 23.27
N LYS A 45 37.63 -21.76 23.13
CA LYS A 45 38.24 -21.38 21.84
C LYS A 45 38.33 -22.53 20.83
N GLN A 46 38.59 -23.75 21.30
CA GLN A 46 38.71 -24.93 20.44
C GLN A 46 37.43 -25.17 19.62
N LYS A 47 36.24 -25.00 20.22
CA LYS A 47 34.97 -25.18 19.52
C LYS A 47 34.72 -24.09 18.49
N ALA A 48 35.16 -22.88 18.78
CA ALA A 48 35.06 -21.74 17.87
C ALA A 48 35.99 -21.90 16.66
N ASP A 49 37.19 -22.46 16.85
CA ASP A 49 38.10 -22.82 15.76
C ASP A 49 37.48 -23.89 14.85
N GLU A 50 36.90 -24.96 15.41
CA GLU A 50 36.21 -26.00 14.63
C GLU A 50 35.08 -25.43 13.76
N ILE A 51 34.27 -24.52 14.32
CA ILE A 51 33.18 -23.87 13.59
C ILE A 51 33.72 -22.95 12.49
N CYS A 52 34.76 -22.15 12.79
CA CYS A 52 35.39 -21.29 11.79
C CYS A 52 35.97 -22.11 10.63
N ASP A 53 36.67 -23.20 10.94
CA ASP A 53 37.24 -24.09 9.93
C ASP A 53 36.14 -24.77 9.10
N PHE A 54 35.03 -25.17 9.72
CA PHE A 54 33.88 -25.68 8.98
C PHE A 54 33.31 -24.63 8.01
N LEU A 55 33.04 -23.42 8.47
CA LEU A 55 32.49 -22.34 7.64
C LEU A 55 33.43 -21.97 6.47
N LEU A 56 34.74 -22.02 6.68
CA LEU A 56 35.72 -21.58 5.70
C LEU A 56 36.15 -22.69 4.72
N SER A 57 36.19 -23.95 5.18
CA SER A 57 36.70 -25.07 4.39
C SER A 57 35.62 -26.01 3.87
N LYS A 58 34.42 -26.01 4.48
CA LYS A 58 33.32 -26.93 4.14
C LYS A 58 32.07 -26.25 3.61
N CYS A 59 31.92 -24.95 3.77
CA CYS A 59 30.83 -24.19 3.13
C CYS A 59 31.30 -23.60 1.80
N SER A 60 30.39 -23.48 0.84
CA SER A 60 30.64 -22.87 -0.46
C SER A 60 29.59 -21.80 -0.73
N LEU A 61 30.02 -20.65 -1.23
CA LEU A 61 29.14 -19.56 -1.62
C LEU A 61 29.06 -19.50 -3.15
N SER A 62 27.86 -19.58 -3.70
CA SER A 62 27.63 -19.30 -5.12
C SER A 62 27.39 -17.81 -5.29
N VAL A 63 28.27 -17.14 -6.03
CA VAL A 63 28.18 -15.72 -6.31
C VAL A 63 27.93 -15.53 -7.80
N ILE A 64 26.80 -14.92 -8.13
CA ILE A 64 26.50 -14.48 -9.49
C ILE A 64 26.76 -12.98 -9.54
N SER A 65 27.81 -12.59 -10.27
CA SER A 65 28.15 -11.18 -10.47
C SER A 65 27.69 -10.76 -11.87
N LEU A 66 26.90 -9.69 -11.95
CA LEU A 66 26.53 -9.06 -13.20
C LEU A 66 27.18 -7.67 -13.28
N PRO A 67 27.55 -7.20 -14.48
CA PRO A 67 27.98 -5.82 -14.68
C PRO A 67 26.90 -4.83 -14.24
N GLU A 68 27.29 -3.64 -13.81
CA GLU A 68 26.38 -2.58 -13.37
C GLU A 68 25.39 -2.17 -14.48
N GLU A 69 25.84 -2.24 -15.74
CA GLU A 69 25.01 -2.00 -16.91
C GLU A 69 23.91 -3.05 -17.09
N ARG A 70 23.92 -4.14 -16.32
CA ARG A 70 22.93 -5.24 -16.37
C ARG A 70 22.10 -5.35 -15.08
N LEU A 71 21.93 -4.23 -14.38
CA LEU A 71 21.12 -4.17 -13.16
C LEU A 71 19.69 -4.71 -13.37
N GLY A 72 19.08 -4.45 -14.54
CA GLY A 72 17.76 -4.96 -14.87
C GLY A 72 17.69 -6.48 -14.94
N GLU A 73 18.68 -7.12 -15.57
CA GLU A 73 18.81 -8.58 -15.60
C GLU A 73 19.20 -9.17 -14.25
N ALA A 74 19.96 -8.44 -13.43
CA ALA A 74 20.25 -8.84 -12.05
C ALA A 74 18.95 -8.93 -11.24
N PHE A 75 18.03 -7.96 -11.37
CA PHE A 75 16.71 -8.03 -10.75
C PHE A 75 15.88 -9.21 -11.28
N GLN A 76 15.87 -9.45 -12.60
CA GLN A 76 15.16 -10.60 -13.17
C GLN A 76 15.71 -11.93 -12.66
N LEU A 77 17.03 -12.06 -12.57
CA LEU A 77 17.68 -13.25 -12.04
C LEU A 77 17.33 -13.43 -10.56
N PHE A 78 17.39 -12.36 -9.76
CA PHE A 78 16.97 -12.36 -8.36
C PHE A 78 15.51 -12.80 -8.19
N ASP A 79 14.58 -12.21 -8.93
CA ASP A 79 13.16 -12.57 -8.93
C ASP A 79 12.96 -14.06 -9.30
N SER A 80 13.68 -14.54 -10.33
CA SER A 80 13.58 -15.93 -10.80
C SER A 80 14.07 -16.96 -9.76
N GLN A 81 15.12 -16.62 -8.99
CA GLN A 81 15.66 -17.48 -7.94
C GLN A 81 14.83 -17.43 -6.65
N ASN A 82 14.14 -16.32 -6.38
CA ASN A 82 13.29 -16.15 -5.20
C ASN A 82 11.94 -16.90 -5.25
N ASN A 83 11.62 -17.55 -6.37
CA ASN A 83 10.42 -18.38 -6.48
C ASN A 83 10.47 -19.69 -5.68
N ARG A 84 11.64 -20.07 -5.13
CA ARG A 84 11.83 -21.31 -4.33
C ARG A 84 11.95 -21.07 -2.81
N GLY A 85 11.73 -19.84 -2.32
CA GLY A 85 11.83 -19.46 -0.90
C GLY A 85 10.58 -18.78 -0.32
N LYS A 86 10.73 -18.03 0.80
CA LYS A 86 9.66 -17.16 1.32
C LYS A 86 9.27 -16.18 0.22
N SER A 87 8.02 -16.23 -0.21
CA SER A 87 7.52 -15.35 -1.28
C SER A 87 7.76 -13.89 -0.89
N LEU A 88 8.37 -13.13 -1.81
CA LEU A 88 8.47 -11.67 -1.68
C LEU A 88 7.08 -11.08 -1.53
N GLU A 89 6.96 -10.00 -0.77
CA GLU A 89 5.68 -9.30 -0.68
C GLU A 89 5.34 -8.71 -2.06
N PRO A 90 4.06 -8.69 -2.48
CA PRO A 90 3.68 -8.25 -3.83
C PRO A 90 4.19 -6.84 -4.20
N HIS A 91 4.32 -5.95 -3.22
CA HIS A 91 4.86 -4.60 -3.44
C HIS A 91 6.36 -4.62 -3.77
N ASP A 92 7.15 -5.55 -3.22
CA ASP A 92 8.57 -5.68 -3.56
C ASP A 92 8.76 -6.08 -5.03
N LEU A 93 7.88 -6.96 -5.53
CA LEU A 93 7.86 -7.36 -6.94
C LEU A 93 7.50 -6.18 -7.86
N LEU A 94 6.58 -5.32 -7.44
CA LEU A 94 6.25 -4.09 -8.16
C LEU A 94 7.41 -3.10 -8.16
N LYS A 95 8.09 -2.92 -7.02
CA LYS A 95 9.29 -2.09 -6.94
C LYS A 95 10.33 -2.53 -7.98
N ALA A 96 10.70 -3.82 -7.97
CA ALA A 96 11.65 -4.37 -8.93
C ALA A 96 11.19 -4.19 -10.38
N TYR A 97 9.91 -4.42 -10.66
CA TYR A 97 9.34 -4.25 -12.00
C TYR A 97 9.45 -2.82 -12.51
N HIS A 98 9.07 -1.84 -11.71
CA HIS A 98 9.05 -0.44 -12.11
C HIS A 98 10.44 0.19 -12.16
N LEU A 99 11.37 -0.22 -11.27
CA LEU A 99 12.77 0.22 -11.32
C LEU A 99 13.44 -0.12 -12.65
N ARG A 100 13.12 -1.28 -13.25
CA ARG A 100 13.65 -1.69 -14.57
C ARG A 100 13.21 -0.78 -15.71
N SER A 101 12.14 -0.01 -15.51
CA SER A 101 11.55 0.86 -16.53
C SER A 101 12.06 2.30 -16.44
N ILE A 102 12.84 2.64 -15.40
CA ILE A 102 13.50 3.94 -15.28
C ILE A 102 14.72 3.97 -16.19
N GLU A 103 14.88 5.05 -16.97
CA GLU A 103 16.07 5.23 -17.79
C GLU A 103 17.34 5.34 -16.93
N LYS A 104 18.37 4.58 -17.30
CA LYS A 104 19.65 4.48 -16.56
C LYS A 104 20.41 5.80 -16.46
N SER A 105 20.13 6.77 -17.33
CA SER A 105 20.74 8.10 -17.32
C SER A 105 20.37 8.93 -16.08
N CYS A 106 19.41 8.48 -15.26
CA CYS A 106 18.84 9.23 -14.14
C CYS A 106 19.08 8.55 -12.77
N GLU A 107 20.34 8.23 -12.46
CA GLU A 107 20.75 7.53 -11.23
C GLU A 107 20.19 8.17 -9.94
N LYS A 108 20.27 9.50 -9.81
CA LYS A 108 19.72 10.25 -8.67
C LYS A 108 18.21 10.05 -8.47
N THR A 109 17.48 9.82 -9.56
CA THR A 109 16.02 9.63 -9.50
C THR A 109 15.68 8.20 -9.06
N VAL A 110 16.49 7.21 -9.48
CA VAL A 110 16.39 5.83 -8.98
C VAL A 110 16.63 5.78 -7.47
N GLU A 111 17.70 6.41 -6.98
CA GLU A 111 18.01 6.45 -5.54
C GLU A 111 16.88 7.07 -4.73
N LYS A 112 16.36 8.23 -5.16
CA LYS A 112 15.25 8.92 -4.48
C LYS A 112 13.97 8.08 -4.49
N ALA A 113 13.65 7.43 -5.61
CA ALA A 113 12.48 6.56 -5.70
C ALA A 113 12.59 5.37 -4.74
N VAL A 114 13.77 4.74 -4.66
CA VAL A 114 14.05 3.65 -3.72
C VAL A 114 13.96 4.12 -2.27
N GLU A 115 14.59 5.24 -1.93
CA GLU A 115 14.57 5.78 -0.57
C GLU A 115 13.14 6.11 -0.11
N ASN A 116 12.36 6.79 -0.96
CA ASN A 116 10.96 7.11 -0.65
C ASN A 116 10.12 5.84 -0.53
N TRP A 117 10.33 4.85 -1.39
CA TRP A 117 9.63 3.57 -1.31
C TRP A 117 9.88 2.86 0.02
N GLU A 118 11.14 2.76 0.47
CA GLU A 118 11.49 2.12 1.75
C GLU A 118 10.92 2.86 2.97
N LYS A 119 10.80 4.19 2.89
CA LYS A 119 10.08 4.98 3.91
C LYS A 119 8.61 4.58 3.98
N LEU A 120 7.96 4.37 2.83
CA LEU A 120 6.55 3.95 2.81
C LEU A 120 6.36 2.50 3.28
N VAL A 121 7.33 1.61 3.03
CA VAL A 121 7.29 0.23 3.53
C VAL A 121 7.23 0.17 5.05
N THR A 122 7.93 1.10 5.72
CA THR A 122 8.07 1.15 7.18
C THR A 122 7.21 2.23 7.85
N ASP A 123 6.31 2.88 7.11
CA ASP A 123 5.40 3.90 7.66
C ASP A 123 4.49 3.30 8.75
N GLU A 124 4.45 3.96 9.91
CA GLU A 124 3.74 3.46 11.10
C GLU A 124 2.22 3.49 10.95
N HIS A 125 1.68 4.46 10.19
CA HIS A 125 0.24 4.70 10.09
C HIS A 125 -0.40 3.99 8.90
N LEU A 126 0.30 3.97 7.77
CA LEU A 126 -0.15 3.35 6.54
C LEU A 126 1.05 2.71 5.84
N PRO A 127 1.52 1.55 6.30
CA PRO A 127 2.60 0.84 5.63
C PRO A 127 2.16 0.46 4.22
N LEU A 128 3.13 0.34 3.30
CA LEU A 128 2.86 0.11 1.89
C LEU A 128 2.01 -1.15 1.62
N LYS A 129 2.21 -2.19 2.44
CA LYS A 129 1.38 -3.39 2.43
C LYS A 129 -0.11 -3.07 2.61
N ASP A 130 -0.44 -2.23 3.58
CA ASP A 130 -1.82 -1.81 3.86
C ASP A 130 -2.35 -0.86 2.79
N LEU A 131 -1.52 0.05 2.26
CA LEU A 131 -1.92 0.90 1.14
C LEU A 131 -2.37 0.06 -0.06
N PHE A 132 -1.58 -0.95 -0.46
CA PHE A 132 -1.97 -1.82 -1.55
C PHE A 132 -3.17 -2.70 -1.17
N ASP A 133 -3.12 -3.43 -0.06
CA ASP A 133 -4.12 -4.43 0.33
C ASP A 133 -5.49 -3.83 0.65
N LYS A 134 -5.51 -2.73 1.38
CA LYS A 134 -6.72 -2.12 1.94
C LYS A 134 -7.27 -1.00 1.07
N HIS A 135 -6.49 -0.48 0.11
CA HIS A 135 -6.90 0.69 -0.67
C HIS A 135 -6.72 0.53 -2.18
N LEU A 136 -5.49 0.60 -2.68
CA LEU A 136 -5.25 0.69 -4.13
C LEU A 136 -5.80 -0.51 -4.90
N PHE A 137 -5.57 -1.73 -4.40
CA PHE A 137 -6.09 -2.95 -5.00
C PHE A 137 -7.62 -2.91 -5.03
N ARG A 138 -8.24 -2.59 -3.89
CA ARG A 138 -9.69 -2.59 -3.74
C ARG A 138 -10.34 -1.56 -4.67
N LEU A 139 -9.78 -0.36 -4.75
CA LEU A 139 -10.25 0.67 -5.68
C LEU A 139 -10.25 0.15 -7.12
N ARG A 140 -9.12 -0.38 -7.63
CA ARG A 140 -9.03 -0.89 -9.00
C ARG A 140 -10.08 -1.96 -9.32
N ARG A 141 -10.30 -2.90 -8.39
CA ARG A 141 -11.31 -3.96 -8.55
C ARG A 141 -12.73 -3.38 -8.50
N TRP A 142 -13.03 -2.56 -7.48
CA TRP A 142 -14.38 -2.08 -7.24
C TRP A 142 -14.86 -1.05 -8.25
N THR A 143 -13.98 -0.18 -8.77
CA THR A 143 -14.33 0.74 -9.86
C THR A 143 -14.61 0.03 -11.18
N SER A 144 -14.03 -1.16 -11.35
CA SER A 144 -14.31 -2.07 -12.48
C SER A 144 -15.55 -2.94 -12.23
N GLY A 145 -16.15 -2.88 -11.02
CA GLY A 145 -17.29 -3.70 -10.63
C GLY A 145 -16.92 -5.16 -10.34
N GLU A 146 -15.68 -5.41 -9.96
CA GLU A 146 -15.13 -6.73 -9.65
C GLU A 146 -14.90 -6.91 -8.14
N THR A 147 -15.05 -8.12 -7.62
CA THR A 147 -14.99 -8.36 -6.16
C THR A 147 -13.57 -8.30 -5.59
N GLY A 148 -12.56 -8.74 -6.36
CA GLY A 148 -11.19 -8.90 -5.85
C GLY A 148 -11.01 -10.07 -4.89
N LEU A 149 -11.97 -11.01 -4.83
CA LEU A 149 -11.85 -12.18 -3.96
C LEU A 149 -10.83 -13.18 -4.52
N THR A 150 -9.87 -13.57 -3.70
CA THR A 150 -9.00 -14.72 -3.97
C THR A 150 -9.51 -15.94 -3.25
N LYS A 151 -9.47 -17.09 -3.93
CA LYS A 151 -9.85 -18.38 -3.36
C LYS A 151 -8.60 -19.12 -2.89
N SER A 152 -8.57 -19.49 -1.62
CA SER A 152 -7.58 -20.43 -1.07
C SER A 152 -8.33 -21.57 -0.37
N GLY A 153 -8.29 -22.76 -0.98
CA GLY A 153 -9.09 -23.90 -0.56
C GLY A 153 -10.58 -23.57 -0.50
N CYS A 154 -11.17 -23.72 0.69
CA CYS A 154 -12.59 -23.42 0.96
C CYS A 154 -12.85 -21.99 1.46
N ARG A 155 -11.83 -21.11 1.49
CA ARG A 155 -11.94 -19.73 2.01
C ARG A 155 -11.76 -18.72 0.89
N ASN A 156 -12.59 -17.69 0.91
CA ASN A 156 -12.42 -16.48 0.11
C ASN A 156 -11.89 -15.38 1.02
N TYR A 157 -10.86 -14.68 0.55
CA TYR A 157 -10.27 -13.55 1.26
C TYR A 157 -10.04 -12.40 0.30
N LEU A 158 -10.08 -11.17 0.83
CA LEU A 158 -9.89 -9.95 0.06
C LEU A 158 -8.53 -9.38 0.41
N SER A 159 -7.53 -9.69 -0.41
CA SER A 159 -6.15 -9.27 -0.18
C SER A 159 -5.40 -9.08 -1.49
N PHE A 160 -4.48 -8.13 -1.49
CA PHE A 160 -3.54 -7.94 -2.59
C PHE A 160 -2.48 -9.05 -2.56
N THR A 161 -2.43 -9.85 -3.61
CA THR A 161 -1.53 -11.00 -3.73
C THR A 161 -0.82 -10.99 -5.09
N ASN A 162 0.11 -11.92 -5.30
CA ASN A 162 0.81 -12.05 -6.57
C ASN A 162 -0.12 -12.27 -7.77
N ALA A 163 -1.33 -12.79 -7.55
CA ALA A 163 -2.35 -12.96 -8.59
C ALA A 163 -2.85 -11.62 -9.18
N PHE A 164 -2.68 -10.51 -8.47
CA PHE A 164 -3.14 -9.17 -8.89
C PHE A 164 -1.98 -8.21 -9.19
N ILE A 165 -0.73 -8.68 -9.19
CA ILE A 165 0.43 -7.83 -9.50
C ILE A 165 0.28 -7.17 -10.87
N ASP A 166 -0.31 -7.88 -11.84
CA ASP A 166 -0.47 -7.37 -13.19
C ASP A 166 -1.44 -6.18 -13.28
N ASP A 167 -2.35 -6.00 -12.30
CA ASP A 167 -3.20 -4.79 -12.20
C ASP A 167 -2.39 -3.51 -11.95
N PHE A 168 -1.13 -3.67 -11.51
CA PHE A 168 -0.17 -2.61 -11.22
C PHE A 168 1.08 -2.67 -12.10
N LYS A 169 1.09 -3.51 -13.14
CA LYS A 169 2.08 -3.44 -14.22
C LYS A 169 1.47 -2.60 -15.33
N GLY A 170 2.15 -1.52 -15.67
CA GLY A 170 1.69 -0.55 -16.63
C GLY A 170 2.37 -0.66 -17.98
N VAL A 171 2.28 0.45 -18.68
CA VAL A 171 2.89 0.69 -19.97
C VAL A 171 4.02 1.69 -19.82
N ASP A 172 5.09 1.48 -20.58
CA ASP A 172 6.15 2.46 -20.72
C ASP A 172 5.68 3.56 -21.69
N LEU A 173 5.84 4.83 -21.34
CA LEU A 173 5.54 5.91 -22.29
C LEU A 173 6.56 5.93 -23.42
N ASN A 174 6.06 6.13 -24.64
CA ASN A 174 6.86 6.39 -25.84
C ASN A 174 7.93 5.34 -26.17
N LYS A 175 7.90 4.16 -25.54
CA LYS A 175 8.83 3.07 -25.84
C LYS A 175 8.48 2.44 -27.19
N ASN A 176 9.49 2.29 -28.05
CA ASN A 176 9.36 1.74 -29.41
C ASN A 176 8.45 2.54 -30.36
N ASN A 177 8.31 3.87 -30.17
CA ASN A 177 7.49 4.76 -31.01
C ASN A 177 6.00 4.35 -31.12
N GLN A 178 5.50 3.53 -30.19
CA GLN A 178 4.10 3.12 -30.16
C GLN A 178 3.37 3.80 -29.00
N THR A 179 2.53 4.78 -29.32
CA THR A 179 1.70 5.47 -28.33
C THR A 179 0.25 5.06 -28.52
N TYR A 180 -0.32 4.40 -27.51
CA TYR A 180 -1.75 4.13 -27.49
C TYR A 180 -2.55 5.44 -27.34
N PRO A 181 -3.70 5.62 -28.02
CA PRO A 181 -4.45 6.87 -27.96
C PRO A 181 -4.79 7.34 -26.54
N TYR A 182 -5.12 6.42 -25.63
CA TYR A 182 -5.47 6.75 -24.24
C TYR A 182 -4.29 7.29 -23.41
N LEU A 183 -3.04 7.10 -23.88
CA LEU A 183 -1.84 7.61 -23.24
C LEU A 183 -1.41 8.99 -23.76
N ARG A 184 -2.05 9.51 -24.80
CA ARG A 184 -1.59 10.71 -25.51
C ARG A 184 -1.46 11.93 -24.60
N LEU A 185 -2.38 12.10 -23.64
CA LEU A 185 -2.31 13.17 -22.65
C LEU A 185 -1.01 13.08 -21.83
N TYR A 186 -0.66 11.89 -21.34
CA TYR A 186 0.53 11.67 -20.53
C TYR A 186 1.82 11.90 -21.32
N CYS A 187 1.86 11.46 -22.58
CA CYS A 187 2.99 11.77 -23.48
C CYS A 187 3.19 13.27 -23.64
N LEU A 188 2.11 14.03 -23.88
CA LEU A 188 2.20 15.49 -24.04
C LEU A 188 2.66 16.19 -22.74
N LEU A 189 2.24 15.68 -21.57
CA LEU A 189 2.69 16.21 -20.29
C LEU A 189 4.17 15.92 -20.04
N GLU A 190 4.64 14.71 -20.36
CA GLU A 190 6.05 14.32 -20.28
C GLU A 190 6.91 15.20 -21.21
N GLU A 191 6.51 15.34 -22.48
CA GLU A 191 7.18 16.22 -23.46
C GLU A 191 7.24 17.68 -22.98
N ALA A 192 6.22 18.15 -22.28
CA ALA A 192 6.15 19.49 -21.72
C ALA A 192 6.86 19.65 -20.36
N GLY A 193 7.43 18.58 -19.80
CA GLY A 193 8.02 18.58 -18.46
C GLY A 193 7.02 18.96 -17.38
N ARG A 194 5.78 18.47 -17.48
CA ARG A 194 4.67 18.72 -16.55
C ARG A 194 4.32 17.45 -15.79
N ASP A 195 3.92 17.62 -14.54
CA ASP A 195 3.44 16.52 -13.71
C ASP A 195 2.15 15.92 -14.28
N PHE A 196 1.98 14.61 -14.06
CA PHE A 196 0.77 13.91 -14.47
C PHE A 196 -0.40 14.21 -13.53
N PRO A 197 -1.65 14.16 -14.03
CA PRO A 197 -2.81 14.16 -13.15
C PRO A 197 -2.75 12.91 -12.26
N GLN A 198 -2.50 13.11 -10.96
CA GLN A 198 -2.28 12.05 -9.99
C GLN A 198 -3.60 11.44 -9.51
N SER A 199 -4.40 10.86 -10.40
CA SER A 199 -5.67 10.20 -10.04
C SER A 199 -5.45 8.79 -9.49
N LEU A 200 -6.20 8.39 -8.46
CA LEU A 200 -6.19 7.04 -7.88
C LEU A 200 -6.56 5.93 -8.89
N VAL A 201 -7.29 6.29 -9.95
CA VAL A 201 -7.76 5.35 -11.00
C VAL A 201 -7.05 5.57 -12.34
N MET A 202 -5.98 6.35 -12.37
CA MET A 202 -5.21 6.56 -13.60
C MET A 202 -4.65 5.25 -14.17
N PRO A 203 -4.40 5.16 -15.49
CA PRO A 203 -3.63 4.06 -16.04
C PRO A 203 -2.26 3.97 -15.36
N ILE A 204 -1.79 2.74 -15.13
CA ILE A 204 -0.44 2.57 -14.59
C ILE A 204 0.55 2.89 -15.69
N ILE A 205 1.46 3.81 -15.39
CA ILE A 205 2.58 4.16 -16.23
C ILE A 205 3.83 3.75 -15.47
N ASN A 206 4.70 3.00 -16.14
CA ASN A 206 5.85 2.39 -15.49
C ASN A 206 6.94 3.40 -15.15
N GLY A 207 7.90 2.97 -14.34
CA GLY A 207 9.07 3.77 -13.97
C GLY A 207 8.72 4.79 -12.88
N ASN A 208 9.31 5.99 -12.97
CA ASN A 208 9.15 7.03 -11.95
C ASN A 208 7.69 7.41 -11.69
N TYR A 209 6.88 7.44 -12.74
CA TYR A 209 5.46 7.80 -12.64
C TYR A 209 4.66 6.87 -11.74
N PHE A 210 5.01 5.58 -11.70
CA PHE A 210 4.40 4.63 -10.77
C PHE A 210 4.76 4.94 -9.31
N PHE A 211 6.03 5.27 -9.05
CA PHE A 211 6.48 5.65 -7.71
C PHE A 211 5.80 6.95 -7.24
N ASP A 212 5.61 7.91 -8.14
CA ASP A 212 4.90 9.16 -7.84
C ASP A 212 3.40 8.92 -7.60
N TYR A 213 2.77 8.06 -8.39
CA TYR A 213 1.39 7.60 -8.17
C TYR A 213 1.21 6.96 -6.78
N VAL A 214 2.12 6.07 -6.38
CA VAL A 214 2.06 5.40 -5.07
C VAL A 214 2.25 6.41 -3.93
N GLN A 215 3.20 7.35 -4.07
CA GLN A 215 3.40 8.42 -3.10
C GLN A 215 2.18 9.33 -2.98
N HIS A 216 1.56 9.70 -4.10
CA HIS A 216 0.33 10.48 -4.09
C HIS A 216 -0.79 9.74 -3.37
N ALA A 217 -1.04 8.48 -3.73
CA ALA A 217 -2.08 7.67 -3.11
C ALA A 217 -1.84 7.50 -1.61
N HIS A 218 -0.59 7.25 -1.19
CA HIS A 218 -0.22 7.19 0.22
C HIS A 218 -0.58 8.48 0.95
N LYS A 219 -0.17 9.64 0.41
CA LYS A 219 -0.48 10.95 0.99
C LYS A 219 -1.99 11.18 1.15
N GLN A 220 -2.77 10.85 0.13
CA GLN A 220 -4.23 10.99 0.15
C GLN A 220 -4.87 10.11 1.24
N PHE A 221 -4.55 8.82 1.28
CA PHE A 221 -5.10 7.90 2.27
C PHE A 221 -4.60 8.17 3.68
N ALA A 222 -3.32 8.50 3.86
CA ALA A 222 -2.76 8.86 5.15
C ALA A 222 -3.44 10.12 5.72
N LYS A 223 -3.72 11.11 4.88
CA LYS A 223 -4.48 12.32 5.27
C LYS A 223 -5.88 11.96 5.80
N LEU A 224 -6.60 11.05 5.13
CA LEU A 224 -7.92 10.59 5.58
C LEU A 224 -7.83 9.75 6.86
N ILE A 225 -6.93 8.77 6.93
CA ILE A 225 -6.81 7.85 8.07
C ILE A 225 -6.36 8.59 9.34
N LYS A 226 -5.49 9.61 9.20
CA LYS A 226 -5.09 10.48 10.33
C LYS A 226 -6.26 11.29 10.91
N THR A 227 -7.38 11.46 10.21
CA THR A 227 -8.56 12.07 10.86
C THR A 227 -9.18 11.16 11.92
N ASP A 228 -9.06 9.84 11.79
CA ASP A 228 -9.56 8.86 12.76
C ASP A 228 -8.88 9.00 14.13
N THR A 229 -7.56 9.24 14.12
CA THR A 229 -6.78 9.45 15.36
C THR A 229 -7.15 10.76 16.06
N LEU A 230 -7.67 11.75 15.33
CA LEU A 230 -8.11 13.04 15.87
C LEU A 230 -9.55 13.02 16.42
N PHE A 231 -10.42 12.16 15.91
CA PHE A 231 -11.73 11.92 16.54
C PHE A 231 -11.63 11.13 17.85
N THR A 232 -10.49 10.46 18.07
CA THR A 232 -10.31 9.51 19.17
C THR A 232 -9.38 10.01 20.29
N SER A 233 -8.54 11.01 20.02
CA SER A 233 -7.76 11.72 21.03
C SER A 233 -8.61 12.83 21.65
N LYS A 234 -8.82 12.77 22.98
CA LYS A 234 -9.23 13.98 23.71
C LYS A 234 -8.12 15.00 23.47
N SER A 235 -8.44 16.10 22.82
CA SER A 235 -7.57 17.26 22.60
C SER A 235 -6.54 17.42 23.72
N GLN A 236 -5.29 17.03 23.46
CA GLN A 236 -4.16 17.59 24.18
C GLN A 236 -3.61 18.70 23.30
N GLU A 237 -3.77 19.91 23.80
CA GLU A 237 -3.11 21.11 23.30
C GLU A 237 -1.59 20.85 23.24
N GLY A 238 -0.97 21.01 22.07
CA GLY A 238 0.49 21.11 21.97
C GLY A 238 1.21 20.31 20.88
N GLY A 239 0.52 19.69 19.92
CA GLY A 239 1.18 19.05 18.77
C GLY A 239 0.69 19.60 17.43
N ASP A 240 1.61 19.95 16.52
CA ASP A 240 1.37 20.47 15.16
C ASP A 240 0.64 19.50 14.20
N GLU A 241 0.02 18.44 14.71
CA GLU A 241 -0.56 17.36 13.92
C GLU A 241 -2.04 17.61 13.62
N LYS A 242 -2.29 18.53 12.70
CA LYS A 242 -3.65 18.79 12.18
C LYS A 242 -3.94 17.85 11.00
N GLY A 243 -4.92 16.96 11.15
CA GLY A 243 -5.61 16.34 10.02
C GLY A 243 -6.33 17.42 9.19
N PRO A 244 -6.91 17.09 8.02
CA PRO A 244 -7.65 18.09 7.25
C PRO A 244 -8.75 18.72 8.10
N SER A 245 -8.59 20.01 8.41
CA SER A 245 -9.59 20.79 9.17
C SER A 245 -10.97 20.60 8.56
N TRP A 246 -11.08 20.69 7.23
CA TRP A 246 -12.35 20.58 6.52
C TRP A 246 -13.08 19.26 6.78
N LEU A 247 -12.40 18.10 6.84
CA LEU A 247 -13.08 16.82 7.09
C LEU A 247 -13.48 16.71 8.55
N LEU A 248 -12.65 17.23 9.45
CA LEU A 248 -12.95 17.27 10.87
C LEU A 248 -14.15 18.16 11.16
N ASP A 249 -14.19 19.34 10.56
CA ASP A 249 -15.26 20.33 10.70
C ASP A 249 -16.57 19.76 10.13
N LEU A 250 -16.53 19.24 8.89
CA LEU A 250 -17.68 18.66 8.22
C LEU A 250 -18.23 17.43 8.97
N ALA A 251 -17.35 16.53 9.42
CA ALA A 251 -17.80 15.34 10.13
C ALA A 251 -18.26 15.65 11.55
N ARG A 252 -17.74 16.67 12.24
CA ARG A 252 -18.25 17.12 13.56
C ARG A 252 -19.68 17.63 13.49
N ASP A 253 -20.05 18.26 12.39
CA ASP A 253 -21.40 18.76 12.14
C ASP A 253 -22.35 17.69 11.57
N SER A 254 -21.91 16.42 11.53
CA SER A 254 -22.67 15.28 11.03
C SER A 254 -22.62 14.09 12.00
N GLU A 255 -23.52 13.13 11.80
CA GLU A 255 -23.54 11.88 12.54
C GLU A 255 -22.36 10.95 12.18
N VAL A 256 -21.57 11.27 11.13
CA VAL A 256 -20.40 10.50 10.70
C VAL A 256 -19.32 10.44 11.77
N ALA A 257 -19.16 11.50 12.57
CA ALA A 257 -18.22 11.50 13.68
C ALA A 257 -18.49 10.37 14.69
N GLU A 258 -19.75 9.96 14.89
CA GLU A 258 -20.08 8.84 15.77
C GLU A 258 -19.57 7.50 15.25
N LEU A 259 -19.61 7.30 13.93
CA LEU A 259 -19.10 6.10 13.26
C LEU A 259 -17.57 6.05 13.25
N LEU A 260 -16.92 7.20 13.04
CA LEU A 260 -15.46 7.28 13.03
C LEU A 260 -14.88 7.03 14.42
N LYS A 261 -15.54 7.47 15.50
CA LYS A 261 -15.13 7.20 16.89
C LYS A 261 -15.15 5.71 17.27
N GLN A 262 -15.84 4.84 16.52
CA GLN A 262 -15.95 3.43 16.85
C GLN A 262 -14.63 2.68 16.65
N LYS A 263 -14.16 2.01 17.72
CA LYS A 263 -12.92 1.19 17.71
C LYS A 263 -13.17 -0.31 17.68
N ALA A 264 -14.42 -0.75 17.81
CA ALA A 264 -14.71 -2.18 17.79
C ALA A 264 -14.39 -2.77 16.41
N SER A 265 -13.73 -3.94 16.38
CA SER A 265 -13.29 -4.60 15.15
C SER A 265 -14.42 -4.85 14.13
N LYS A 266 -15.67 -4.91 14.61
CA LYS A 266 -16.87 -4.99 13.77
C LYS A 266 -17.04 -3.81 12.80
N TYR A 267 -16.43 -2.64 13.06
CA TYR A 267 -16.50 -1.45 12.21
C TYR A 267 -15.30 -1.28 11.26
N GLU A 268 -14.23 -2.05 11.40
CA GLU A 268 -13.01 -1.89 10.57
C GLU A 268 -13.29 -2.05 9.07
N ARG A 269 -14.09 -3.06 8.69
CA ARG A 269 -14.44 -3.33 7.28
C ARG A 269 -15.32 -2.23 6.67
N PRO A 270 -16.44 -1.83 7.29
CA PRO A 270 -17.21 -0.65 6.86
C PRO A 270 -16.39 0.63 6.78
N LYS A 271 -15.53 0.88 7.78
CA LYS A 271 -14.68 2.06 7.80
C LYS A 271 -13.68 2.07 6.63
N ASN A 272 -13.08 0.93 6.32
CA ASN A 272 -12.24 0.80 5.12
C ASN A 272 -13.03 1.05 3.82
N LEU A 273 -14.26 0.54 3.73
CA LEU A 273 -15.14 0.78 2.58
C LEU A 273 -15.45 2.28 2.43
N PHE A 274 -15.74 2.95 3.55
CA PHE A 274 -15.99 4.38 3.64
C PHE A 274 -14.79 5.20 3.17
N TYR A 275 -13.59 4.93 3.69
CA TYR A 275 -12.39 5.67 3.27
C TYR A 275 -12.07 5.46 1.80
N ASN A 276 -12.30 4.27 1.24
CA ASN A 276 -12.10 4.05 -0.19
C ASN A 276 -13.09 4.84 -1.05
N ILE A 277 -14.39 4.82 -0.75
CA ILE A 277 -15.37 5.56 -1.56
C ILE A 277 -15.21 7.07 -1.40
N LEU A 278 -14.87 7.54 -0.19
CA LEU A 278 -14.57 8.95 0.09
C LEU A 278 -13.32 9.41 -0.65
N ALA A 279 -12.24 8.63 -0.62
CA ALA A 279 -11.02 8.93 -1.36
C ALA A 279 -11.27 9.02 -2.86
N LEU A 280 -12.07 8.10 -3.42
CA LEU A 280 -12.46 8.15 -4.83
C LEU A 280 -13.31 9.38 -5.16
N PHE A 281 -14.20 9.81 -4.25
CA PHE A 281 -15.00 11.02 -4.46
C PHE A 281 -14.10 12.27 -4.52
N ILE A 282 -13.19 12.39 -3.56
CA ILE A 282 -12.24 13.52 -3.48
C ILE A 282 -11.29 13.51 -4.68
N ASP A 283 -10.80 12.34 -5.10
CA ASP A 283 -9.96 12.17 -6.29
C ASP A 283 -10.65 12.69 -7.56
N ARG A 284 -11.97 12.49 -7.66
CA ARG A 284 -12.78 12.85 -8.83
C ARG A 284 -13.21 14.31 -8.85
N PHE A 285 -13.62 14.84 -7.70
CA PHE A 285 -14.34 16.13 -7.63
C PHE A 285 -13.64 17.18 -6.77
N GLY A 286 -12.58 16.81 -6.05
CA GLY A 286 -11.88 17.69 -5.12
C GLY A 286 -12.53 17.77 -3.74
N GLU A 287 -11.79 18.33 -2.80
CA GLU A 287 -12.21 18.49 -1.39
C GLU A 287 -13.36 19.49 -1.26
N ASP A 288 -13.36 20.57 -2.06
CA ASP A 288 -14.38 21.63 -2.03
C ASP A 288 -15.77 21.16 -2.49
N ALA A 289 -15.83 20.05 -3.21
CA ALA A 289 -17.08 19.46 -3.69
C ALA A 289 -17.76 18.54 -2.66
N LEU A 290 -17.09 18.27 -1.53
CA LEU A 290 -17.62 17.41 -0.48
C LEU A 290 -18.41 18.25 0.53
N ASP A 291 -19.73 18.10 0.50
CA ASP A 291 -20.64 18.67 1.49
C ASP A 291 -21.16 17.61 2.48
N LYS A 292 -21.98 18.06 3.42
CA LYS A 292 -22.54 17.22 4.47
C LYS A 292 -23.45 16.12 3.89
N GLU A 293 -24.25 16.43 2.88
CA GLU A 293 -25.16 15.45 2.27
C GLU A 293 -24.37 14.31 1.62
N VAL A 294 -23.36 14.65 0.80
CA VAL A 294 -22.50 13.66 0.16
C VAL A 294 -21.83 12.79 1.22
N LEU A 295 -21.24 13.40 2.25
CA LEU A 295 -20.55 12.69 3.32
C LEU A 295 -21.48 11.68 4.01
N GLU A 296 -22.69 12.10 4.36
CA GLU A 296 -23.68 11.24 5.02
C GLU A 296 -24.17 10.12 4.12
N VAL A 297 -24.39 10.37 2.83
CA VAL A 297 -24.78 9.34 1.86
C VAL A 297 -23.68 8.29 1.70
N LEU A 298 -22.43 8.71 1.55
CA LEU A 298 -21.28 7.81 1.46
C LEU A 298 -21.12 6.99 2.74
N ALA A 299 -21.26 7.61 3.92
CA ALA A 299 -21.21 6.93 5.21
C ALA A 299 -22.36 5.92 5.37
N THR A 300 -23.58 6.32 5.00
CA THR A 300 -24.77 5.47 5.05
C THR A 300 -24.57 4.22 4.22
N TRP A 301 -24.15 4.37 2.96
CA TRP A 301 -23.85 3.25 2.08
C TRP A 301 -22.71 2.37 2.64
N ALA A 302 -21.58 2.96 3.03
CA ALA A 302 -20.43 2.19 3.48
C ALA A 302 -20.69 1.40 4.79
N TYR A 303 -21.54 1.93 5.67
CA TYR A 303 -21.90 1.30 6.93
C TYR A 303 -23.20 0.48 6.87
N TYR A 304 -23.96 0.52 5.79
CA TYR A 304 -25.17 -0.29 5.60
C TYR A 304 -24.93 -1.81 5.77
N PRO A 305 -23.80 -2.39 5.33
CA PRO A 305 -23.47 -3.78 5.64
C PRO A 305 -23.46 -4.09 7.14
N ARG A 306 -23.46 -3.08 8.02
CA ARG A 306 -23.44 -3.24 9.45
C ARG A 306 -24.69 -3.89 10.06
N LYS A 307 -25.81 -3.87 9.33
CA LYS A 307 -27.05 -4.59 9.65
C LYS A 307 -26.91 -6.12 9.66
N ALA A 308 -25.87 -6.68 9.04
CA ALA A 308 -25.62 -8.12 9.09
C ALA A 308 -24.97 -8.55 10.42
N LYS A 309 -25.27 -9.74 10.95
CA LYS A 309 -24.61 -10.25 12.17
C LYS A 309 -23.07 -10.34 12.06
N ARG A 310 -22.55 -10.66 10.87
CA ARG A 310 -21.12 -10.77 10.59
C ARG A 310 -20.81 -10.23 9.20
N ILE A 311 -19.71 -9.47 9.08
CA ILE A 311 -19.13 -9.07 7.79
C ILE A 311 -17.86 -9.87 7.58
N MET A 312 -17.82 -10.62 6.50
CA MET A 312 -16.62 -11.28 6.02
C MET A 312 -16.09 -10.53 4.80
N ASP A 313 -14.89 -10.85 4.36
CA ASP A 313 -14.29 -10.29 3.15
C ASP A 313 -15.19 -10.51 1.93
N SER A 314 -15.81 -11.69 1.82
CA SER A 314 -16.79 -11.98 0.77
C SER A 314 -18.03 -11.08 0.84
N THR A 315 -18.52 -10.77 2.04
CA THR A 315 -19.64 -9.85 2.24
C THR A 315 -19.27 -8.45 1.71
N LEU A 316 -18.10 -7.95 2.11
CA LEU A 316 -17.64 -6.62 1.76
C LEU A 316 -17.36 -6.50 0.25
N ALA A 317 -16.62 -7.46 -0.30
CA ALA A 317 -16.24 -7.50 -1.70
C ALA A 317 -17.44 -7.60 -2.64
N ASN A 318 -18.42 -8.47 -2.30
CA ASN A 318 -19.65 -8.58 -3.08
C ASN A 318 -20.51 -7.32 -2.98
N TYR A 319 -20.57 -6.68 -1.80
CA TYR A 319 -21.30 -5.42 -1.61
C TYR A 319 -20.68 -4.29 -2.46
N ALA A 320 -19.36 -4.10 -2.38
CA ALA A 320 -18.66 -3.06 -3.11
C ALA A 320 -18.74 -3.23 -4.64
N ALA A 321 -18.70 -4.48 -5.12
CA ALA A 321 -18.77 -4.83 -6.53
C ALA A 321 -20.21 -4.93 -7.09
N GLY A 322 -21.23 -4.53 -6.32
CA GLY A 322 -22.64 -4.56 -6.71
C GLY A 322 -23.17 -5.96 -7.03
N GLY A 323 -22.81 -6.94 -6.21
CA GLY A 323 -23.43 -8.26 -6.18
C GLY A 323 -24.71 -8.24 -5.35
N THR A 324 -24.83 -9.16 -4.40
CA THR A 324 -26.00 -9.25 -3.50
C THR A 324 -25.60 -9.07 -2.04
N PHE A 325 -26.44 -8.39 -1.26
CA PHE A 325 -26.35 -8.29 0.19
C PHE A 325 -27.70 -8.59 0.83
N GLN A 326 -27.74 -9.54 1.78
CA GLN A 326 -28.99 -10.00 2.41
C GLN A 326 -30.11 -10.35 1.41
N LYS A 327 -29.75 -11.00 0.29
CA LYS A 327 -30.65 -11.37 -0.83
C LYS A 327 -31.23 -10.19 -1.62
N LYS A 328 -30.79 -8.96 -1.36
CA LYS A 328 -31.10 -7.77 -2.16
C LYS A 328 -29.95 -7.49 -3.12
N GLU A 329 -30.27 -6.97 -4.29
CA GLU A 329 -29.27 -6.42 -5.20
C GLU A 329 -28.58 -5.21 -4.57
N VAL A 330 -27.33 -4.99 -4.96
CA VAL A 330 -26.54 -3.85 -4.50
C VAL A 330 -26.05 -3.10 -5.72
N GLN A 331 -26.14 -1.77 -5.67
CA GLN A 331 -25.57 -0.94 -6.71
C GLN A 331 -24.03 -0.95 -6.67
N LYS A 332 -23.40 -0.99 -7.85
CA LYS A 332 -21.94 -0.85 -8.03
C LYS A 332 -21.48 0.58 -7.76
N LEU A 333 -21.60 1.07 -6.53
CA LEU A 333 -21.46 2.51 -6.24
C LEU A 333 -20.06 3.07 -6.58
N PHE A 334 -18.99 2.28 -6.40
CA PHE A 334 -17.65 2.64 -6.86
C PHE A 334 -17.58 2.88 -8.38
N GLN A 335 -18.20 1.98 -9.15
CA GLN A 335 -18.26 2.11 -10.60
C GLN A 335 -19.14 3.29 -11.02
N VAL A 336 -20.26 3.52 -10.34
CA VAL A 336 -21.13 4.69 -10.59
C VAL A 336 -20.34 5.96 -10.36
N LEU A 337 -19.69 6.11 -9.20
CA LEU A 337 -18.85 7.26 -8.87
C LEU A 337 -17.73 7.48 -9.89
N ASN A 338 -17.05 6.41 -10.29
CA ASN A 338 -15.98 6.45 -11.29
C ASN A 338 -16.44 6.88 -12.70
N HIS A 339 -17.74 6.83 -13.00
CA HIS A 339 -18.29 7.29 -14.28
C HIS A 339 -19.11 8.57 -14.17
N SER A 340 -19.27 9.13 -12.97
CA SER A 340 -20.06 10.34 -12.75
C SER A 340 -19.29 11.61 -13.12
N LEU A 341 -19.92 12.52 -13.86
CA LEU A 341 -19.26 13.72 -14.37
C LEU A 341 -19.15 14.83 -13.32
N THR A 342 -20.11 14.89 -12.39
CA THR A 342 -20.19 15.88 -11.31
C THR A 342 -20.70 15.25 -10.03
N PRO A 343 -20.55 15.90 -8.86
CA PRO A 343 -21.17 15.46 -7.60
C PRO A 343 -22.69 15.28 -7.72
N SER A 344 -23.39 16.23 -8.37
CA SER A 344 -24.85 16.16 -8.57
C SER A 344 -25.26 14.99 -9.46
N ASP A 345 -24.51 14.74 -10.54
CA ASP A 345 -24.73 13.56 -11.42
C ASP A 345 -24.51 12.26 -10.64
N PHE A 346 -23.48 12.20 -9.78
CA PHE A 346 -23.27 11.08 -8.88
C PHE A 346 -24.48 10.86 -7.96
N LEU A 347 -24.91 11.88 -7.22
CA LEU A 347 -26.03 11.78 -6.28
C LEU A 347 -27.34 11.34 -6.97
N GLN A 348 -27.63 11.87 -8.16
CA GLN A 348 -28.82 11.49 -8.95
C GLN A 348 -28.80 10.03 -9.40
N LYS A 349 -27.61 9.45 -9.61
CA LYS A 349 -27.45 8.04 -10.00
C LYS A 349 -27.52 7.09 -8.82
N ILE A 350 -27.45 7.55 -7.57
CA ILE A 350 -27.54 6.67 -6.39
C ILE A 350 -28.97 6.18 -6.22
N ASN A 351 -29.16 4.86 -6.31
CA ASN A 351 -30.45 4.27 -5.98
C ASN A 351 -30.50 3.97 -4.47
N ARG A 352 -31.16 4.86 -3.73
CA ARG A 352 -31.30 4.79 -2.27
C ARG A 352 -32.21 3.64 -1.79
N ASP A 353 -33.04 3.06 -2.66
CA ASP A 353 -33.91 1.92 -2.32
C ASP A 353 -33.08 0.68 -1.94
N TYR A 354 -31.89 0.51 -2.55
CA TYR A 354 -31.01 -0.63 -2.25
C TYR A 354 -30.43 -0.61 -0.83
N PHE A 355 -30.50 0.54 -0.14
CA PHE A 355 -30.18 0.66 1.28
C PHE A 355 -31.35 1.25 2.08
N GLU A 356 -32.58 0.90 1.67
CA GLU A 356 -33.82 1.12 2.41
C GLU A 356 -34.20 2.60 2.61
N ASN A 357 -33.62 3.52 1.84
CA ASN A 357 -33.79 4.96 2.03
C ASN A 357 -33.49 5.41 3.48
N ILE A 358 -32.69 4.62 4.21
CA ILE A 358 -32.39 4.87 5.61
C ILE A 358 -31.52 6.11 5.73
N THR A 359 -31.81 6.96 6.72
CA THR A 359 -30.91 8.06 7.07
C THR A 359 -29.72 7.54 7.86
N LEU A 360 -28.61 8.29 7.85
CA LEU A 360 -27.43 7.92 8.64
C LEU A 360 -27.76 7.75 10.13
N LYS A 361 -28.61 8.64 10.67
CA LYS A 361 -29.05 8.64 12.06
C LYS A 361 -29.86 7.39 12.42
N GLU A 362 -30.77 6.97 11.56
CA GLU A 362 -31.54 5.74 11.73
C GLU A 362 -30.63 4.52 11.66
N LEU A 363 -29.70 4.48 10.70
CA LEU A 363 -28.73 3.39 10.56
C LEU A 363 -27.88 3.24 11.83
N ILE A 364 -27.34 4.35 12.36
CA ILE A 364 -26.55 4.32 13.59
C ILE A 364 -27.35 3.75 14.76
N LYS A 365 -28.62 4.13 14.89
CA LYS A 365 -29.51 3.60 15.93
C LYS A 365 -29.65 2.08 15.79
N GLU A 366 -29.90 1.58 14.58
CA GLU A 366 -30.10 0.16 14.33
C GLU A 366 -28.86 -0.70 14.57
N ILE A 367 -27.66 -0.23 14.18
CA ILE A 367 -26.43 -1.03 14.27
C ILE A 367 -25.77 -1.02 15.66
N ASN A 368 -26.26 -0.13 16.54
CA ASN A 368 -25.83 -0.02 17.94
C ASN A 368 -26.75 -0.79 18.91
N THR A 369 -28.00 -1.07 18.52
CA THR A 369 -28.84 -2.12 19.13
C THR A 369 -28.29 -3.52 18.87
#